data_AF-A0A132AH59-F1
#
_entry.id   AF-A0A132AH59-F1
#
_cell.length_a   1.000
_cell.length_b   1.000
_cell.length_c   1.000
_cell.angle_alpha   90.00
_cell.angle_beta   90.00
_cell.angle_gamma   90.00
#
_symmetry.space_group_name_H-M   'P 1'
#
loop_
_entity.id
_entity.type
_entity.pdbx_description
1 polymer ?
#
loop_
_entity_poly.entity_id
_entity_poly.type
_entity_poly.pdbx_seq_one_letter_code
_entity_poly.pdbx_strand_id
1 'polypeptide(L)'
;MMTGMGDVDSFNPMLLPKRLASSIDAKMNLHLSDNEIEHAFSLGKDMAIRNWRLEDQLVRDGLTTNMSKISAVSRHQAVTTTLPLGNLLDHSQQVFEETSKILLRNLTSNLDPYEVAETAMALSSIQLHSPLARQAVDRCEQSSIHCKPTKYRSADGSCNNLQYPDWGKSFTCFQRLLPPAYADGQSAPRKSISGGPLPNPRVLSSVIHRDLNYPATYTHMVMQFGQFIAHDIAFTPSSRTKDGKMIQCCPWGSNRHPQCYPIPLPKEDPFYSKYDEDCMNFVRTAKCPQCKLGPRQQMNQITAYIDASMIYGSMENESRALWTQTGPAIAYKEWLPLIIGPDAMKYLKLNVQYKGYSKYDSYANAGIINEFSSAAFRFGHSLVNSVFAEILTNGKTTGYRLREFFFNPFGLYEGQLDAVLRGLISQAAQNRDPFITTDMKNHLYRPKDNQYGLDLAAFNIQRGRDHGIRGYPDYLKFCFDEKIEYWEQLDQYMPASQRKKFQYLYKSIYDVDLFSAGLAEYPLPGAAVGPTFTCIIGIQFYNLKYGDRFWFEHGYQAGSFTPAQLYEIRKITLAKMICANSDDIQYVQKNVFRGESESNPVVHCKTLEDTHLGPWKGAPAGKDSLE
;
A
#
# COMPACT_ATOMS: atom_id res chain seq x y z
N MET A 1 36.10 -24.28 -18.06
CA MET A 1 35.21 -24.40 -19.25
C MET A 1 33.78 -24.56 -18.76
N MET A 2 33.07 -23.45 -18.57
CA MET A 2 31.63 -23.39 -18.31
C MET A 2 31.07 -22.46 -19.39
N THR A 3 30.72 -23.05 -20.53
CA THR A 3 29.99 -22.40 -21.63
C THR A 3 28.55 -22.86 -21.53
N GLY A 4 27.66 -21.95 -21.15
CA GLY A 4 26.24 -22.23 -20.97
C GLY A 4 25.49 -21.16 -20.18
N MET A 5 25.92 -19.90 -20.27
CA MET A 5 25.01 -18.78 -20.02
C MET A 5 24.16 -18.66 -21.28
N GLY A 6 22.90 -19.07 -21.18
CA GLY A 6 21.92 -18.83 -22.24
C GLY A 6 21.84 -17.35 -22.55
N ASP A 7 21.72 -17.07 -23.84
CA ASP A 7 21.72 -15.76 -24.46
C ASP A 7 20.88 -14.71 -23.71
N VAL A 8 21.45 -13.51 -23.64
CA VAL A 8 20.87 -12.28 -23.07
C VAL A 8 19.84 -11.63 -24.03
N ASP A 9 19.35 -12.36 -25.04
CA ASP A 9 18.51 -11.84 -26.13
C ASP A 9 17.07 -12.39 -26.21
N SER A 10 16.56 -13.07 -25.17
CA SER A 10 15.15 -13.50 -25.15
C SER A 10 14.31 -12.77 -24.10
N PHE A 11 14.03 -11.48 -24.32
CA PHE A 11 12.90 -10.85 -23.65
C PHE A 11 11.62 -11.54 -24.12
N ASN A 12 11.01 -12.36 -23.26
CA ASN A 12 9.74 -13.03 -23.58
C ASN A 12 8.58 -12.03 -23.40
N PRO A 13 7.85 -11.67 -24.47
CA PRO A 13 6.67 -10.81 -24.37
C PRO A 13 5.57 -11.37 -23.44
N MET A 14 5.61 -12.66 -23.09
CA MET A 14 4.72 -13.26 -22.10
C MET A 14 4.96 -12.78 -20.66
N LEU A 15 6.07 -12.10 -20.36
CA LEU A 15 6.39 -11.53 -19.05
C LEU A 15 5.86 -10.09 -18.86
N LEU A 16 5.18 -9.53 -19.87
CA LEU A 16 4.50 -8.25 -19.77
C LEU A 16 3.01 -8.44 -19.42
N PRO A 17 2.39 -7.50 -18.70
CA PRO A 17 0.97 -7.57 -18.37
C PRO A 17 0.13 -7.66 -19.65
N LYS A 18 -0.57 -8.80 -19.84
CA LYS A 18 -1.48 -9.00 -20.97
C LYS A 18 -2.85 -8.38 -20.76
N ARG A 19 -3.16 -7.94 -19.53
CA ARG A 19 -4.42 -7.28 -19.17
C ARG A 19 -4.13 -5.95 -18.49
N LEU A 20 -4.66 -4.87 -19.06
CA LEU A 20 -4.95 -3.65 -18.31
C LEU A 20 -6.33 -3.88 -17.68
N ALA A 21 -6.44 -3.64 -16.37
CA ALA A 21 -7.54 -4.12 -15.53
C ALA A 21 -8.93 -3.87 -16.16
N SER A 22 -9.71 -4.94 -16.30
CA SER A 22 -11.16 -4.90 -16.50
C SER A 22 -11.82 -5.40 -15.22
N SER A 23 -12.86 -4.72 -14.73
CA SER A 23 -13.65 -5.22 -13.59
C SER A 23 -14.24 -6.59 -13.93
N ILE A 24 -14.19 -7.51 -12.97
CA ILE A 24 -14.92 -8.77 -13.06
C ILE A 24 -16.30 -8.51 -12.45
N ASP A 25 -17.28 -8.21 -13.30
CA ASP A 25 -18.68 -8.23 -12.91
C ASP A 25 -19.15 -9.70 -12.88
N ALA A 26 -19.40 -10.23 -11.69
CA ALA A 26 -20.05 -11.52 -11.54
C ALA A 26 -21.52 -11.38 -11.96
N LYS A 27 -21.87 -11.96 -13.12
CA LYS A 27 -23.25 -12.04 -13.63
C LYS A 27 -23.99 -13.21 -13.00
N MET A 28 -24.22 -13.17 -11.69
CA MET A 28 -25.20 -14.06 -11.05
C MET A 28 -26.36 -13.22 -10.53
N ASN A 29 -27.56 -13.45 -11.07
CA ASN A 29 -28.77 -12.76 -10.62
C ASN A 29 -29.30 -13.46 -9.37
N LEU A 30 -29.00 -12.90 -8.20
CA LEU A 30 -29.66 -13.27 -6.96
C LEU A 30 -31.02 -12.55 -6.87
N HIS A 31 -32.09 -13.33 -6.70
CA HIS A 31 -33.43 -12.79 -6.44
C HIS A 31 -33.75 -12.93 -4.95
N LEU A 32 -33.58 -11.84 -4.20
CA LEU A 32 -34.06 -11.70 -2.82
C LEU A 32 -35.27 -10.77 -2.80
N SER A 33 -36.31 -11.16 -2.05
CA SER A 33 -37.45 -10.28 -1.80
C SER A 33 -37.10 -9.15 -0.84
N ASP A 34 -37.81 -8.02 -0.93
CA ASP A 34 -37.64 -6.90 0.01
C ASP A 34 -37.86 -7.33 1.47
N ASN A 35 -38.72 -8.32 1.73
CA ASN A 35 -38.94 -8.87 3.07
C ASN A 35 -37.73 -9.64 3.60
N GLU A 36 -37.05 -10.42 2.76
CA GLU A 36 -35.83 -11.13 3.13
C GLU A 36 -34.69 -10.14 3.43
N ILE A 37 -34.56 -9.11 2.59
CA ILE A 37 -33.58 -8.03 2.77
C ILE A 37 -33.87 -7.29 4.08
N GLU A 38 -35.12 -6.86 4.31
CA GLU A 38 -35.52 -6.14 5.52
C GLU A 38 -35.25 -6.96 6.79
N HIS A 39 -35.61 -8.25 6.77
CA HIS A 39 -35.36 -9.15 7.90
C HIS A 39 -33.86 -9.31 8.18
N ALA A 40 -33.05 -9.51 7.14
CA ALA A 40 -31.61 -9.62 7.27
C ALA A 40 -30.98 -8.31 7.81
N PHE A 41 -31.44 -7.14 7.37
CA PHE A 41 -30.99 -5.85 7.89
C PHE A 41 -31.35 -5.65 9.37
N SER A 42 -32.54 -6.09 9.80
CA SER A 42 -32.90 -6.05 11.21
C SER A 42 -31.91 -6.86 12.06
N LEU A 43 -31.63 -8.11 11.65
CA LEU A 43 -30.71 -8.98 12.35
C LEU A 43 -29.26 -8.45 12.31
N GLY A 44 -28.82 -7.93 11.16
CA GLY A 44 -27.50 -7.35 10.98
C GLY A 44 -27.27 -6.11 11.86
N LYS A 45 -28.28 -5.26 11.99
CA LYS A 45 -28.28 -4.11 12.91
C LYS A 45 -28.16 -4.55 14.37
N ASP A 46 -28.89 -5.59 14.79
CA ASP A 46 -28.80 -6.13 16.14
C ASP A 46 -27.42 -6.74 16.44
N MET A 47 -26.80 -7.38 15.45
CA MET A 47 -25.41 -7.85 15.55
C MET A 47 -24.42 -6.70 15.70
N ALA A 48 -24.56 -5.63 14.91
CA ALA A 48 -23.71 -4.44 15.00
C ALA A 48 -23.82 -3.77 16.39
N ILE A 49 -25.05 -3.57 16.89
CA ILE A 49 -25.29 -2.99 18.23
C ILE A 49 -24.68 -3.85 19.33
N ARG A 50 -24.76 -5.18 19.23
CA ARG A 50 -24.11 -6.08 20.19
C ARG A 50 -22.60 -5.91 20.20
N ASN A 51 -21.97 -5.78 19.03
CA ASN A 51 -20.54 -5.52 18.93
C ASN A 51 -20.15 -4.17 19.55
N TRP A 52 -20.94 -3.12 19.34
CA TRP A 52 -20.69 -1.82 19.95
C TRP A 52 -20.84 -1.84 21.48
N ARG A 53 -21.79 -2.60 22.01
CA ARG A 53 -21.91 -2.77 23.48
C ARG A 53 -20.71 -3.51 24.07
N LEU A 54 -20.16 -4.48 23.33
CA LEU A 54 -18.92 -5.16 23.72
C LEU A 54 -17.75 -4.17 23.73
N GLU A 55 -17.65 -3.29 22.74
CA GLU A 55 -16.64 -2.23 22.70
C GLU A 55 -16.74 -1.31 23.93
N ASP A 56 -17.95 -0.85 24.28
CA ASP A 56 -18.16 -0.02 25.48
C ASP A 56 -17.71 -0.77 26.75
N GLN A 57 -17.95 -2.08 26.82
CA GLN A 57 -17.52 -2.91 27.94
C GLN A 57 -15.99 -3.03 27.99
N LEU A 58 -15.32 -3.31 26.86
CA LEU A 58 -13.86 -3.39 26.81
C LEU A 58 -13.19 -2.08 27.25
N VAL A 59 -13.78 -0.94 26.87
CA VAL A 59 -13.32 0.39 27.32
C VAL A 59 -13.49 0.54 28.82
N ARG A 60 -14.65 0.20 29.39
CA ARG A 60 -14.91 0.24 30.84
C ARG A 60 -13.98 -0.67 31.63
N ASP A 61 -13.69 -1.86 31.10
CA ASP A 61 -12.85 -2.87 31.74
C ASP A 61 -11.35 -2.55 31.60
N GLY A 62 -10.98 -1.46 30.92
CA GLY A 62 -9.58 -1.06 30.71
C GLY A 62 -8.81 -2.01 29.77
N LEU A 63 -9.51 -2.83 28.98
CA LEU A 63 -8.96 -3.79 28.03
C LEU A 63 -8.68 -3.14 26.66
N THR A 64 -8.24 -1.90 26.68
CA THR A 64 -7.83 -1.12 25.50
C THR A 64 -6.35 -0.79 25.56
N THR A 65 -5.73 -0.54 24.41
CA THR A 65 -4.37 0.00 24.37
C THR A 65 -4.46 1.53 24.44
N ASN A 66 -3.42 2.19 24.96
CA ASN A 66 -3.32 3.65 24.92
C ASN A 66 -1.87 4.10 24.79
N MET A 67 -1.67 5.39 24.51
CA MET A 67 -0.35 5.99 24.39
C MET A 67 0.29 6.32 25.75
N SER A 68 -0.44 6.27 26.86
CA SER A 68 0.17 6.45 28.20
C SER A 68 1.03 5.24 28.62
N LYS A 69 0.77 4.06 28.05
CA LYS A 69 1.65 2.88 28.13
C LYS A 69 2.40 2.68 26.80
N ILE A 70 3.44 3.49 26.58
CA ILE A 70 4.25 3.42 25.35
C ILE A 70 4.81 2.00 25.18
N SER A 71 4.37 1.33 24.13
CA SER A 71 4.76 -0.04 23.76
C SER A 71 4.87 -0.12 22.24
N ALA A 72 5.45 -1.22 21.74
CA ALA A 72 5.47 -1.46 20.29
C ALA A 72 4.04 -1.57 19.72
N VAL A 73 3.10 -2.10 20.51
CA VAL A 73 1.67 -2.20 20.15
C VAL A 73 1.01 -0.83 20.07
N SER A 74 1.20 0.04 21.07
CA SER A 74 0.57 1.37 21.05
C SER A 74 1.13 2.24 19.92
N ARG A 75 2.44 2.15 19.66
CA ARG A 75 3.10 2.80 18.51
C ARG A 75 2.60 2.29 17.17
N HIS A 76 2.44 0.98 16.99
CA HIS A 76 1.84 0.41 15.78
C HIS A 76 0.42 0.93 15.57
N GLN A 77 -0.41 0.91 16.61
CA GLN A 77 -1.78 1.42 16.51
C GLN A 77 -1.85 2.94 16.33
N ALA A 78 -0.81 3.70 16.68
CA ALA A 78 -0.71 5.12 16.37
C ALA A 78 -0.38 5.36 14.89
N VAL A 79 0.50 4.58 14.27
CA VAL A 79 0.81 4.73 12.83
C VAL A 79 -0.28 4.20 11.91
N THR A 80 -1.12 3.29 12.37
CA THR A 80 -2.31 2.84 11.61
C THR A 80 -3.59 3.50 12.12
N THR A 81 -3.50 4.77 12.56
CA THR A 81 -4.63 5.44 13.21
C THR A 81 -5.78 5.74 12.28
N THR A 82 -6.99 5.56 12.79
CA THR A 82 -8.22 5.90 12.08
C THR A 82 -8.67 7.29 12.48
N LEU A 83 -8.89 8.16 11.51
CA LEU A 83 -9.46 9.49 11.70
C LEU A 83 -10.94 9.39 12.10
N PRO A 84 -11.51 10.41 12.76
CA PRO A 84 -12.89 10.39 13.22
C PRO A 84 -13.91 10.03 12.13
N LEU A 85 -13.78 10.61 10.93
CA LEU A 85 -14.63 10.28 9.79
C LEU A 85 -14.45 8.83 9.33
N GLY A 86 -13.21 8.34 9.25
CA GLY A 86 -12.92 6.94 8.93
C GLY A 86 -13.53 5.97 9.95
N ASN A 87 -13.51 6.34 11.24
CA ASN A 87 -14.11 5.52 12.29
C ASN A 87 -15.63 5.45 12.16
N LEU A 88 -16.27 6.59 11.88
CA LEU A 88 -17.71 6.65 11.61
C LEU A 88 -18.09 5.73 10.44
N LEU A 89 -17.34 5.80 9.35
CA LEU A 89 -17.59 5.02 8.13
C LEU A 89 -17.36 3.52 8.34
N ASP A 90 -16.33 3.12 9.11
CA ASP A 90 -16.09 1.71 9.50
C ASP A 90 -17.30 1.12 10.25
N HIS A 91 -17.84 1.87 11.22
CA HIS A 91 -18.98 1.44 12.03
C HIS A 91 -20.28 1.44 11.22
N SER A 92 -20.49 2.41 10.33
CA SER A 92 -21.64 2.41 9.41
C SER A 92 -21.61 1.19 8.48
N GLN A 93 -20.45 0.81 7.94
CA GLN A 93 -20.31 -0.38 7.09
C GLN A 93 -20.55 -1.69 7.86
N GLN A 94 -20.37 -1.71 9.18
CA GLN A 94 -20.53 -2.93 9.98
C GLN A 94 -21.94 -3.54 9.86
N VAL A 95 -22.98 -2.71 9.72
CA VAL A 95 -24.35 -3.20 9.51
C VAL A 95 -24.44 -4.02 8.22
N PHE A 96 -23.89 -3.50 7.11
CA PHE A 96 -23.85 -4.20 5.83
C PHE A 96 -22.99 -5.47 5.87
N GLU A 97 -21.86 -5.44 6.59
CA GLU A 97 -21.00 -6.62 6.79
C GLU A 97 -21.77 -7.75 7.49
N GLU A 98 -22.46 -7.45 8.60
CA GLU A 98 -23.25 -8.46 9.34
C GLU A 98 -24.48 -8.93 8.56
N THR A 99 -25.21 -8.03 7.89
CA THR A 99 -26.33 -8.40 7.01
C THR A 99 -25.89 -9.34 5.89
N SER A 100 -24.74 -9.08 5.27
CA SER A 100 -24.19 -9.93 4.20
C SER A 100 -23.85 -11.33 4.72
N LYS A 101 -23.29 -11.44 5.93
CA LYS A 101 -23.03 -12.75 6.56
C LYS A 101 -24.32 -13.54 6.81
N ILE A 102 -25.38 -12.87 7.26
CA ILE A 102 -26.69 -13.51 7.50
C ILE A 102 -27.27 -14.06 6.19
N LEU A 103 -27.30 -13.23 5.14
CA LEU A 103 -27.80 -13.65 3.83
C LEU A 103 -26.97 -14.79 3.23
N LEU A 104 -25.64 -14.70 3.30
CA LEU A 104 -24.76 -15.75 2.79
C LEU A 104 -24.98 -17.08 3.48
N ARG A 105 -25.13 -17.11 4.81
CA ARG A 105 -25.39 -18.37 5.53
C ARG A 105 -26.65 -19.06 5.06
N ASN A 106 -27.70 -18.30 4.73
CA ASN A 106 -28.95 -18.85 4.23
C ASN A 106 -28.80 -19.35 2.78
N LEU A 107 -28.13 -18.57 1.93
CA LEU A 107 -27.97 -18.85 0.50
C LEU A 107 -26.96 -19.96 0.19
N THR A 108 -25.95 -20.13 1.05
CA THR A 108 -24.77 -20.97 0.74
C THR A 108 -24.63 -22.22 1.59
N SER A 109 -25.69 -22.59 2.33
CA SER A 109 -25.67 -23.74 3.26
C SER A 109 -25.22 -25.07 2.64
N ASN A 110 -25.32 -25.23 1.32
CA ASN A 110 -24.90 -26.43 0.57
C ASN A 110 -23.93 -26.14 -0.59
N LEU A 111 -23.34 -24.93 -0.65
CA LEU A 111 -22.46 -24.53 -1.75
C LEU A 111 -20.99 -24.82 -1.42
N ASP A 112 -20.20 -25.06 -2.47
CA ASP A 112 -18.75 -25.15 -2.31
C ASP A 112 -18.11 -23.76 -2.03
N PRO A 113 -16.85 -23.68 -1.55
CA PRO A 113 -16.21 -22.40 -1.24
C PRO A 113 -16.08 -21.42 -2.42
N TYR A 114 -16.01 -21.92 -3.66
CA TYR A 114 -15.94 -21.10 -4.86
C TYR A 114 -17.31 -20.47 -5.17
N GLU A 115 -18.37 -21.29 -5.13
CA GLU A 115 -19.76 -20.84 -5.27
C GLU A 115 -20.17 -19.87 -4.15
N VAL A 116 -19.68 -20.07 -2.93
CA VAL A 116 -19.86 -19.13 -1.81
C VAL A 116 -19.24 -17.77 -2.15
N ALA A 117 -18.03 -17.74 -2.70
CA ALA A 117 -17.34 -16.50 -3.08
C ALA A 117 -18.04 -15.78 -4.23
N GLU A 118 -18.53 -16.51 -5.24
CA GLU A 118 -19.34 -15.93 -6.33
C GLU A 118 -20.66 -15.37 -5.82
N THR A 119 -21.34 -16.09 -4.91
CA THR A 119 -22.56 -15.63 -4.25
C THR A 119 -22.32 -14.36 -3.45
N ALA A 120 -21.21 -14.29 -2.71
CA ALA A 120 -20.84 -13.10 -1.95
C ALA A 120 -20.60 -11.90 -2.87
N MET A 121 -19.94 -12.09 -4.01
CA MET A 121 -19.79 -11.04 -5.01
C MET A 121 -21.14 -10.62 -5.60
N ALA A 122 -22.04 -11.56 -5.87
CA ALA A 122 -23.36 -11.25 -6.43
C ALA A 122 -24.22 -10.38 -5.49
N LEU A 123 -24.04 -10.49 -4.16
CA LEU A 123 -24.73 -9.62 -3.20
C LEU A 123 -24.47 -8.13 -3.41
N SER A 124 -23.31 -7.73 -3.97
CA SER A 124 -23.00 -6.30 -4.19
C SER A 124 -23.84 -5.65 -5.28
N SER A 125 -24.54 -6.46 -6.08
CA SER A 125 -25.41 -6.00 -7.17
C SER A 125 -26.88 -5.87 -6.74
N ILE A 126 -27.22 -6.28 -5.52
CA ILE A 126 -28.59 -6.22 -5.00
C ILE A 126 -29.00 -4.78 -4.72
N GLN A 127 -30.16 -4.39 -5.24
CA GLN A 127 -30.77 -3.10 -4.98
C GLN A 127 -31.43 -3.07 -3.61
N LEU A 128 -31.15 -2.04 -2.81
CA LEU A 128 -31.59 -1.93 -1.42
C LEU A 128 -32.82 -1.01 -1.32
N HIS A 129 -34.00 -1.57 -1.58
CA HIS A 129 -35.25 -0.79 -1.60
C HIS A 129 -36.04 -0.84 -0.29
N SER A 130 -35.77 -1.82 0.56
CA SER A 130 -36.49 -1.98 1.83
C SER A 130 -36.21 -0.82 2.80
N PRO A 131 -37.17 -0.45 3.68
CA PRO A 131 -37.03 0.74 4.55
C PRO A 131 -35.78 0.76 5.42
N LEU A 132 -35.45 -0.33 6.13
CA LEU A 132 -34.24 -0.40 6.95
C LEU A 132 -32.97 -0.36 6.10
N ALA A 133 -33.00 -0.97 4.92
CA ALA A 133 -31.86 -0.95 4.00
C ALA A 133 -31.59 0.47 3.48
N ARG A 134 -32.62 1.19 3.03
CA ARG A 134 -32.50 2.61 2.63
C ARG A 134 -31.97 3.48 3.77
N GLN A 135 -32.51 3.31 4.98
CA GLN A 135 -32.02 4.05 6.14
C GLN A 135 -30.55 3.74 6.47
N ALA A 136 -30.08 2.52 6.23
CA ALA A 136 -28.68 2.15 6.41
C ALA A 136 -27.79 2.80 5.32
N VAL A 137 -28.29 2.85 4.07
CA VAL A 137 -27.62 3.53 2.94
C VAL A 137 -27.48 5.02 3.22
N ASP A 138 -28.55 5.71 3.63
CA ASP A 138 -28.52 7.15 3.94
C ASP A 138 -27.51 7.53 5.04
N ARG A 139 -27.25 6.62 6.00
CA ARG A 139 -26.25 6.83 7.07
C ARG A 139 -24.82 6.49 6.65
N CYS A 140 -24.66 5.73 5.58
CA CYS A 140 -23.37 5.28 5.08
C CYS A 140 -22.87 6.18 3.95
N GLU A 141 -23.76 6.57 3.03
CA GLU A 141 -23.42 7.37 1.88
C GLU A 141 -22.93 8.75 2.28
N GLN A 142 -21.86 9.17 1.62
CA GLN A 142 -21.39 10.55 1.68
C GLN A 142 -22.20 11.38 0.68
N SER A 143 -22.47 12.64 0.99
CA SER A 143 -23.27 13.55 0.17
C SER A 143 -22.88 13.51 -1.31
N SER A 144 -23.88 13.58 -2.20
CA SER A 144 -23.65 13.65 -3.64
C SER A 144 -22.69 14.78 -4.00
N ILE A 145 -21.71 14.47 -4.85
CA ILE A 145 -20.64 15.40 -5.22
C ILE A 145 -20.93 15.97 -6.60
N HIS A 146 -21.09 17.29 -6.70
CA HIS A 146 -21.24 17.99 -7.96
C HIS A 146 -19.91 18.64 -8.37
N CYS A 147 -19.37 18.20 -9.50
CA CYS A 147 -18.05 18.64 -9.94
C CYS A 147 -18.12 19.75 -11.00
N LYS A 148 -17.18 20.68 -10.91
CA LYS A 148 -16.89 21.67 -11.95
C LYS A 148 -15.43 21.51 -12.40
N PRO A 149 -15.10 21.73 -13.67
CA PRO A 149 -13.70 21.79 -14.10
C PRO A 149 -12.99 22.95 -13.41
N THR A 150 -12.13 22.65 -12.44
CA THR A 150 -11.30 23.61 -11.71
C THR A 150 -9.84 23.50 -12.12
N LYS A 151 -9.09 24.60 -11.94
CA LYS A 151 -7.64 24.65 -12.16
C LYS A 151 -6.85 23.83 -11.13
N TYR A 152 -7.38 23.69 -9.92
CA TYR A 152 -6.69 23.04 -8.80
C TYR A 152 -7.48 21.82 -8.30
N ARG A 153 -6.72 20.86 -7.75
CA ARG A 153 -7.25 19.69 -7.04
C ARG A 153 -8.05 20.13 -5.81
N SER A 154 -9.06 19.36 -5.43
CA SER A 154 -9.63 19.43 -4.09
C SER A 154 -8.69 18.75 -3.08
N ALA A 155 -8.84 19.12 -1.81
CA ALA A 155 -8.03 18.57 -0.72
C ALA A 155 -8.22 17.05 -0.51
N ASP A 156 -9.45 16.58 -0.71
CA ASP A 156 -9.84 15.19 -0.51
C ASP A 156 -9.72 14.35 -1.79
N GLY A 157 -9.22 14.95 -2.89
CA GLY A 157 -9.05 14.28 -4.18
C GLY A 157 -10.33 14.11 -4.99
N SER A 158 -11.50 14.52 -4.47
CA SER A 158 -12.77 14.48 -5.19
C SER A 158 -12.74 15.33 -6.47
N CYS A 159 -13.62 15.03 -7.43
CA CYS A 159 -13.74 15.78 -8.68
C CYS A 159 -12.48 15.82 -9.56
N ASN A 160 -11.48 14.97 -9.29
CA ASN A 160 -10.43 14.70 -10.25
C ASN A 160 -11.06 14.09 -11.52
N ASN A 161 -11.78 12.99 -11.38
CA ASN A 161 -12.66 12.49 -12.44
C ASN A 161 -14.02 13.20 -12.34
N LEU A 162 -14.45 13.83 -13.43
CA LEU A 162 -15.70 14.61 -13.46
C LEU A 162 -16.95 13.72 -13.62
N GLN A 163 -16.80 12.51 -14.14
CA GLN A 163 -17.87 11.53 -14.32
C GLN A 163 -18.03 10.63 -13.09
N TYR A 164 -16.91 10.31 -12.43
CA TYR A 164 -16.84 9.47 -11.22
C TYR A 164 -16.13 10.23 -10.09
N PRO A 165 -16.83 11.18 -9.42
CA PRO A 165 -16.22 12.14 -8.49
C PRO A 165 -15.45 11.56 -7.30
N ASP A 166 -15.71 10.29 -6.96
CA ASP A 166 -15.14 9.56 -5.83
C ASP A 166 -13.86 8.78 -6.18
N TRP A 167 -13.54 8.60 -7.47
CA TRP A 167 -12.34 7.88 -7.86
C TRP A 167 -11.09 8.59 -7.33
N GLY A 168 -10.28 7.87 -6.56
CA GLY A 168 -9.06 8.39 -5.93
C GLY A 168 -9.28 9.36 -4.76
N LYS A 169 -10.53 9.60 -4.35
CA LYS A 169 -10.87 10.42 -3.17
C LYS A 169 -10.43 9.72 -1.88
N SER A 170 -10.10 10.50 -0.84
CA SER A 170 -9.89 9.97 0.51
C SER A 170 -11.14 9.30 1.09
N PHE A 171 -10.94 8.39 2.05
CA PHE A 171 -11.99 7.58 2.70
C PHE A 171 -12.79 6.68 1.74
N THR A 172 -12.19 6.24 0.63
CA THR A 172 -12.81 5.33 -0.35
C THR A 172 -12.22 3.93 -0.28
N CYS A 173 -12.81 2.99 -1.02
CA CYS A 173 -12.35 1.60 -1.02
C CYS A 173 -11.11 1.42 -1.88
N PHE A 174 -10.21 0.54 -1.47
CA PHE A 174 -9.23 0.00 -2.40
C PHE A 174 -9.93 -0.72 -3.56
N GLN A 175 -9.40 -0.54 -4.78
CA GLN A 175 -9.74 -1.37 -5.93
C GLN A 175 -9.22 -2.80 -5.75
N ARG A 176 -9.68 -3.71 -6.59
CA ARG A 176 -9.31 -5.13 -6.59
C ARG A 176 -8.85 -5.54 -7.97
N LEU A 177 -7.69 -6.22 -8.07
CA LEU A 177 -7.33 -6.93 -9.31
C LEU A 177 -8.12 -8.23 -9.45
N LEU A 178 -8.33 -8.92 -8.32
CA LEU A 178 -9.08 -10.16 -8.25
C LEU A 178 -10.12 -10.09 -7.12
N PRO A 179 -11.25 -10.83 -7.22
CA PRO A 179 -12.20 -10.95 -6.13
C PRO A 179 -11.51 -11.43 -4.83
N PRO A 180 -11.90 -10.88 -3.67
CA PRO A 180 -11.28 -11.24 -2.40
C PRO A 180 -11.50 -12.72 -2.04
N ALA A 181 -10.49 -13.33 -1.44
CA ALA A 181 -10.54 -14.70 -0.92
C ALA A 181 -10.70 -14.70 0.61
N TYR A 182 -11.95 -14.66 1.06
CA TYR A 182 -12.32 -14.86 2.47
C TYR A 182 -12.83 -16.28 2.70
N ALA A 183 -12.54 -16.85 3.87
CA ALA A 183 -12.88 -18.24 4.17
C ALA A 183 -14.40 -18.51 4.25
N ASP A 184 -15.20 -17.48 4.49
CA ASP A 184 -16.67 -17.50 4.50
C ASP A 184 -17.26 -16.75 3.29
N GLY A 185 -16.45 -16.44 2.28
CA GLY A 185 -16.81 -15.58 1.14
C GLY A 185 -17.03 -14.10 1.51
N GLN A 186 -17.07 -13.76 2.79
CA GLN A 186 -17.42 -12.41 3.24
C GLN A 186 -16.23 -11.70 3.87
N SER A 187 -15.81 -12.11 5.06
CA SER A 187 -14.88 -11.35 5.88
C SER A 187 -13.99 -12.20 6.78
N ALA A 188 -14.26 -13.49 6.95
CA ALA A 188 -13.44 -14.37 7.76
C ALA A 188 -12.06 -14.52 7.09
N PRO A 189 -10.95 -14.29 7.83
CA PRO A 189 -9.61 -14.39 7.26
C PRO A 189 -9.36 -15.67 6.48
N ARG A 190 -8.56 -15.58 5.42
CA ARG A 190 -8.28 -16.67 4.49
C ARG A 190 -7.79 -17.94 5.21
N LYS A 191 -8.29 -19.09 4.76
CA LYS A 191 -7.85 -20.43 5.17
C LYS A 191 -7.13 -21.12 4.02
N SER A 192 -6.46 -22.24 4.33
CA SER A 192 -5.92 -23.11 3.29
C SER A 192 -7.05 -23.64 2.43
N ILE A 193 -6.81 -23.84 1.13
CA ILE A 193 -7.76 -24.50 0.24
C ILE A 193 -8.13 -25.92 0.70
N SER A 194 -7.32 -26.53 1.58
CA SER A 194 -7.62 -27.82 2.22
C SER A 194 -8.59 -27.71 3.40
N GLY A 195 -9.15 -26.51 3.67
CA GLY A 195 -10.04 -26.21 4.79
C GLY A 195 -9.36 -25.91 6.14
N GLY A 196 -8.05 -26.18 6.25
CA GLY A 196 -7.26 -25.97 7.48
C GLY A 196 -6.73 -24.55 7.66
N PRO A 197 -6.04 -24.25 8.77
CA PRO A 197 -5.35 -22.98 8.94
C PRO A 197 -4.18 -22.86 7.96
N LEU A 198 -3.92 -21.62 7.51
CA LEU A 198 -2.68 -21.28 6.81
C LEU A 198 -1.48 -21.32 7.77
N PRO A 199 -0.24 -21.45 7.26
CA PRO A 199 0.96 -21.46 8.10
C PRO A 199 1.07 -20.19 8.94
N ASN A 200 1.58 -20.32 10.16
CA ASN A 200 1.70 -19.18 11.07
C ASN A 200 2.59 -18.06 10.46
N PRO A 201 2.14 -16.79 10.40
CA PRO A 201 2.92 -15.67 9.85
C PRO A 201 4.30 -15.48 10.49
N ARG A 202 4.42 -15.72 11.80
CA ARG A 202 5.70 -15.61 12.52
C ARG A 202 6.66 -16.72 12.10
N VAL A 203 6.16 -17.94 11.89
CA VAL A 203 6.98 -19.04 11.37
C VAL A 203 7.44 -18.76 9.94
N LEU A 204 6.57 -18.20 9.09
CA LEU A 204 6.96 -17.75 7.76
C LEU A 204 8.04 -16.66 7.83
N SER A 205 7.89 -15.68 8.71
CA SER A 205 8.90 -14.64 8.95
C SER A 205 10.25 -15.21 9.40
N SER A 206 10.27 -16.23 10.27
CA SER A 206 11.51 -16.81 10.76
C SER A 206 12.23 -17.68 9.72
N VAL A 207 11.47 -18.40 8.86
CA VAL A 207 12.03 -19.35 7.88
C VAL A 207 12.30 -18.74 6.51
N ILE A 208 11.34 -17.96 5.97
CA ILE A 208 11.44 -17.33 4.66
C ILE A 208 12.23 -16.03 4.78
N HIS A 209 11.80 -15.14 5.68
CA HIS A 209 12.31 -13.78 5.81
C HIS A 209 13.49 -13.67 6.78
N ARG A 210 14.55 -14.45 6.54
CA ARG A 210 15.79 -14.39 7.34
C ARG A 210 16.46 -13.02 7.22
N ASP A 211 17.33 -12.70 8.17
CA ASP A 211 18.19 -11.52 8.11
C ASP A 211 19.52 -11.91 7.46
N LEU A 212 19.65 -11.68 6.16
CA LEU A 212 20.88 -11.84 5.40
C LEU A 212 21.19 -10.51 4.71
N ASN A 213 22.45 -10.09 4.79
CA ASN A 213 22.89 -8.82 4.25
C ASN A 213 23.36 -8.97 2.80
N TYR A 214 22.56 -8.52 1.86
CA TYR A 214 22.91 -8.44 0.44
C TYR A 214 22.68 -7.00 -0.04
N PRO A 215 23.73 -6.17 -0.11
CA PRO A 215 23.59 -4.80 -0.57
C PRO A 215 23.12 -4.71 -2.03
N ALA A 216 22.24 -3.76 -2.33
CA ALA A 216 21.82 -3.42 -3.68
C ALA A 216 22.87 -2.57 -4.41
N THR A 217 22.68 -2.40 -5.72
CA THR A 217 23.46 -1.45 -6.55
C THR A 217 22.90 -0.02 -6.50
N TYR A 218 21.75 0.17 -5.87
CA TYR A 218 21.10 1.46 -5.69
C TYR A 218 21.19 1.93 -4.24
N THR A 219 21.07 3.23 -4.06
CA THR A 219 21.26 3.88 -2.76
C THR A 219 20.06 3.64 -1.85
N HIS A 220 20.25 3.85 -0.55
CA HIS A 220 19.20 3.74 0.45
C HIS A 220 18.08 4.78 0.25
N MET A 221 18.34 5.84 -0.52
CA MET A 221 17.34 6.81 -0.98
C MET A 221 16.21 6.16 -1.80
N VAL A 222 16.46 5.04 -2.51
CA VAL A 222 15.39 4.29 -3.20
C VAL A 222 14.32 3.80 -2.22
N MET A 223 14.74 3.27 -1.08
CA MET A 223 13.84 2.82 -0.02
C MET A 223 13.07 4.01 0.56
N GLN A 224 13.77 5.07 0.94
CA GLN A 224 13.16 6.22 1.61
C GLN A 224 12.14 6.95 0.74
N PHE A 225 12.46 7.13 -0.55
CA PHE A 225 11.53 7.75 -1.49
C PHE A 225 10.34 6.83 -1.83
N GLY A 226 10.56 5.51 -1.90
CA GLY A 226 9.47 4.54 -2.03
C GLY A 226 8.49 4.62 -0.87
N GLN A 227 8.98 4.75 0.37
CA GLN A 227 8.15 4.98 1.55
C GLN A 227 7.40 6.32 1.48
N PHE A 228 8.06 7.38 1.04
CA PHE A 228 7.43 8.70 0.85
C PHE A 228 6.25 8.62 -0.13
N ILE A 229 6.45 8.00 -1.30
CA ILE A 229 5.37 7.79 -2.28
C ILE A 229 4.27 6.90 -1.72
N ALA A 230 4.60 5.82 -1.01
CA ALA A 230 3.60 4.93 -0.41
C ALA A 230 2.67 5.68 0.55
N HIS A 231 3.25 6.57 1.36
CA HIS A 231 2.51 7.39 2.32
C HIS A 231 1.75 8.56 1.67
N ASP A 232 2.03 8.90 0.41
CA ASP A 232 1.25 9.89 -0.35
C ASP A 232 -0.07 9.34 -0.85
N ILE A 233 -0.06 8.06 -1.24
CA ILE A 233 -1.13 7.49 -2.06
C ILE A 233 -2.00 6.49 -1.28
N ALA A 234 -1.46 5.89 -0.21
CA ALA A 234 -2.18 4.87 0.54
C ALA A 234 -1.95 4.95 2.06
N PHE A 235 -3.04 5.01 2.81
CA PHE A 235 -3.06 4.85 4.25
C PHE A 235 -4.15 3.85 4.64
N THR A 236 -3.75 2.75 5.26
CA THR A 236 -4.64 1.66 5.68
C THR A 236 -4.92 1.75 7.19
N PRO A 237 -6.05 2.36 7.62
CA PRO A 237 -6.39 2.50 9.03
C PRO A 237 -6.81 1.16 9.68
N SER A 238 -6.54 0.99 10.98
CA SER A 238 -7.02 -0.19 11.74
C SER A 238 -8.36 0.10 12.41
N SER A 239 -9.28 -0.86 12.52
CA SER A 239 -10.52 -0.66 13.28
C SER A 239 -10.24 -0.17 14.71
N ARG A 240 -11.07 0.75 15.19
CA ARG A 240 -11.06 1.27 16.56
C ARG A 240 -12.36 0.85 17.23
N THR A 241 -12.46 1.06 18.54
CA THR A 241 -13.78 1.07 19.19
C THR A 241 -14.61 2.25 18.66
N LYS A 242 -15.92 2.23 18.91
CA LYS A 242 -16.83 3.34 18.59
C LYS A 242 -16.33 4.71 19.05
N ASP A 243 -15.74 4.79 20.23
CA ASP A 243 -15.16 6.02 20.81
C ASP A 243 -13.71 6.30 20.36
N GLY A 244 -13.23 5.59 19.33
CA GLY A 244 -11.91 5.79 18.74
C GLY A 244 -10.75 5.23 19.56
N LYS A 245 -10.99 4.35 20.53
CA LYS A 245 -9.92 3.76 21.37
C LYS A 245 -9.21 2.62 20.64
N MET A 246 -7.94 2.41 21.01
CA MET A 246 -7.10 1.34 20.46
C MET A 246 -7.50 -0.02 21.04
N ILE A 247 -7.56 -1.06 20.21
CA ILE A 247 -8.06 -2.38 20.60
C ILE A 247 -6.90 -3.27 21.07
N GLN A 248 -7.07 -3.94 22.22
CA GLN A 248 -6.13 -4.91 22.76
C GLN A 248 -6.63 -6.35 22.54
N CYS A 249 -5.92 -7.09 21.69
CA CYS A 249 -6.26 -8.44 21.23
C CYS A 249 -5.49 -9.57 21.93
N CYS A 250 -4.31 -9.27 22.49
CA CYS A 250 -3.57 -10.22 23.31
C CYS A 250 -4.02 -10.16 24.78
N PRO A 251 -3.95 -11.26 25.55
CA PRO A 251 -3.24 -12.53 25.28
C PRO A 251 -3.98 -13.45 24.31
N TRP A 252 -3.29 -14.48 23.84
CA TRP A 252 -3.83 -15.44 22.87
C TRP A 252 -5.06 -16.18 23.43
N GLY A 253 -6.01 -16.51 22.55
CA GLY A 253 -7.23 -17.23 22.93
C GLY A 253 -8.28 -16.40 23.68
N SER A 254 -7.98 -15.15 24.03
CA SER A 254 -8.90 -14.28 24.78
C SER A 254 -10.15 -13.85 24.00
N ASN A 255 -10.12 -13.91 22.66
CA ASN A 255 -11.24 -13.55 21.77
C ASN A 255 -11.95 -12.23 22.13
N ARG A 256 -11.17 -11.24 22.59
CA ARG A 256 -11.69 -10.00 23.20
C ARG A 256 -12.61 -9.18 22.31
N HIS A 257 -12.37 -9.17 21.00
CA HIS A 257 -13.11 -8.33 20.06
C HIS A 257 -13.24 -8.98 18.67
N PRO A 258 -14.37 -8.82 17.96
CA PRO A 258 -14.53 -9.29 16.57
C PRO A 258 -13.49 -8.78 15.54
N GLN A 259 -12.80 -7.66 15.81
CA GLN A 259 -11.75 -7.13 14.94
C GLN A 259 -10.35 -7.58 15.38
N CYS A 260 -10.25 -8.47 16.38
CA CYS A 260 -8.99 -9.06 16.77
C CYS A 260 -8.60 -10.20 15.84
N TYR A 261 -7.39 -10.13 15.33
CA TYR A 261 -6.78 -11.20 14.55
C TYR A 261 -5.29 -11.36 14.92
N PRO A 262 -4.99 -11.61 16.21
CA PRO A 262 -3.62 -11.65 16.71
C PRO A 262 -2.80 -12.76 16.04
N ILE A 263 -1.49 -12.56 15.96
CA ILE A 263 -0.57 -13.57 15.42
C ILE A 263 -0.07 -14.42 16.60
N PRO A 264 -0.42 -15.71 16.68
CA PRO A 264 0.06 -16.56 17.77
C PRO A 264 1.58 -16.72 17.70
N LEU A 265 2.25 -16.66 18.83
CA LEU A 265 3.69 -16.91 18.94
C LEU A 265 3.91 -18.37 19.36
N PRO A 266 4.66 -19.17 18.58
CA PRO A 266 5.01 -20.53 18.98
C PRO A 266 5.78 -20.56 20.30
N LYS A 267 5.54 -21.57 21.14
CA LYS A 267 6.30 -21.76 22.40
C LYS A 267 7.80 -21.92 22.14
N GLU A 268 8.15 -22.56 21.02
CA GLU A 268 9.50 -22.79 20.56
C GLU A 268 10.02 -21.66 19.64
N ASP A 269 9.37 -20.48 19.62
CA ASP A 269 9.86 -19.35 18.82
C ASP A 269 11.30 -19.01 19.24
N PRO A 270 12.25 -18.92 18.30
CA PRO A 270 13.67 -18.76 18.65
C PRO A 270 14.00 -17.41 19.33
N PHE A 271 13.09 -16.44 19.28
CA PHE A 271 13.27 -15.12 19.86
C PHE A 271 12.25 -14.80 20.96
N TYR A 272 10.96 -14.91 20.66
CA TYR A 272 9.89 -14.45 21.55
C TYR A 272 9.67 -15.36 22.78
N SER A 273 10.07 -16.62 22.71
CA SER A 273 10.00 -17.57 23.84
C SER A 273 10.73 -17.11 25.10
N LYS A 274 11.66 -16.15 24.97
CA LYS A 274 12.44 -15.59 26.08
C LYS A 274 11.70 -14.52 26.87
N TYR A 275 10.54 -14.06 26.38
CA TYR A 275 9.84 -12.89 26.90
C TYR A 275 8.42 -13.21 27.42
N ASP A 276 8.05 -14.49 27.53
CA ASP A 276 6.73 -14.94 27.97
C ASP A 276 5.56 -14.33 27.16
N GLU A 277 5.80 -14.09 25.87
CA GLU A 277 4.81 -13.55 24.92
C GLU A 277 4.15 -14.67 24.12
N ASP A 278 2.82 -14.70 24.11
CA ASP A 278 2.01 -15.74 23.44
C ASP A 278 1.36 -15.26 22.13
N CYS A 279 1.30 -13.94 21.88
CA CYS A 279 0.87 -13.38 20.62
C CYS A 279 1.42 -11.98 20.31
N MET A 280 1.42 -11.63 19.02
CA MET A 280 1.54 -10.24 18.59
C MET A 280 0.15 -9.64 18.36
N ASN A 281 -0.09 -8.48 18.98
CA ASN A 281 -1.34 -7.77 18.89
C ASN A 281 -1.60 -7.26 17.46
N PHE A 282 -2.63 -7.79 16.81
CA PHE A 282 -3.02 -7.39 15.46
C PHE A 282 -4.53 -7.12 15.42
N VAL A 283 -4.87 -5.92 14.96
CA VAL A 283 -6.24 -5.44 14.77
C VAL A 283 -6.51 -5.36 13.27
N ARG A 284 -7.67 -5.88 12.86
CA ARG A 284 -8.11 -5.86 11.47
C ARG A 284 -8.23 -4.43 10.93
N THR A 285 -7.97 -4.28 9.65
CA THR A 285 -8.09 -3.01 8.91
C THR A 285 -9.53 -2.52 8.93
N ALA A 286 -9.75 -1.22 9.11
CA ALA A 286 -11.08 -0.62 9.08
C ALA A 286 -11.80 -0.89 7.74
N LYS A 287 -13.11 -1.13 7.82
CA LYS A 287 -13.96 -1.38 6.66
C LYS A 287 -14.11 -0.12 5.83
N CYS A 288 -14.18 -0.28 4.51
CA CYS A 288 -14.58 0.79 3.62
C CYS A 288 -16.11 0.98 3.61
N PRO A 289 -16.64 2.22 3.55
CA PRO A 289 -18.07 2.49 3.34
C PRO A 289 -18.50 2.18 1.91
N GLN A 290 -18.70 0.90 1.59
CA GLN A 290 -19.28 0.48 0.31
C GLN A 290 -20.76 0.86 0.20
N CYS A 291 -21.45 0.95 1.35
CA CYS A 291 -22.89 1.20 1.46
C CYS A 291 -23.75 0.19 0.66
N LYS A 292 -23.18 -0.99 0.47
CA LYS A 292 -23.74 -2.12 -0.27
C LYS A 292 -23.42 -3.41 0.49
N LEU A 293 -24.19 -4.45 0.19
CA LEU A 293 -23.90 -5.81 0.62
C LEU A 293 -22.70 -6.38 -0.15
N GLY A 294 -22.15 -7.50 0.32
CA GLY A 294 -21.04 -8.20 -0.32
C GLY A 294 -19.82 -8.38 0.58
N PRO A 295 -18.69 -8.82 0.00
CA PRO A 295 -17.48 -9.10 0.76
C PRO A 295 -16.85 -7.82 1.32
N ARG A 296 -16.08 -7.98 2.41
CA ARG A 296 -15.39 -6.88 3.08
C ARG A 296 -14.40 -6.20 2.13
N GLN A 297 -14.48 -4.88 2.05
CA GLN A 297 -13.46 -4.02 1.45
C GLN A 297 -12.78 -3.17 2.52
N GLN A 298 -11.53 -2.80 2.26
CA GLN A 298 -10.71 -1.98 3.15
C GLN A 298 -10.64 -0.55 2.65
N MET A 299 -10.59 0.39 3.59
CA MET A 299 -10.54 1.82 3.30
C MET A 299 -9.11 2.29 3.00
N ASN A 300 -8.96 3.15 1.99
CA ASN A 300 -7.87 4.09 1.90
C ASN A 300 -8.30 5.41 2.54
N GLN A 301 -7.64 5.84 3.61
CA GLN A 301 -8.05 7.04 4.35
C GLN A 301 -7.55 8.34 3.71
N ILE A 302 -6.57 8.27 2.80
CA ILE A 302 -5.96 9.44 2.14
C ILE A 302 -6.25 9.41 0.63
N THR A 303 -5.88 10.48 -0.07
CA THR A 303 -6.03 10.58 -1.53
C THR A 303 -5.16 9.51 -2.21
N ALA A 304 -5.59 9.07 -3.40
CA ALA A 304 -4.81 8.09 -4.17
C ALA A 304 -3.71 8.73 -5.04
N TYR A 305 -3.77 10.04 -5.24
CA TYR A 305 -2.89 10.75 -6.18
C TYR A 305 -1.50 10.99 -5.60
N ILE A 306 -0.49 11.09 -6.46
CA ILE A 306 0.83 11.60 -6.07
C ILE A 306 0.73 13.13 -6.09
N ASP A 307 0.10 13.67 -5.05
CA ASP A 307 -0.25 15.08 -4.92
C ASP A 307 0.40 15.75 -3.70
N ALA A 308 1.32 15.06 -3.04
CA ALA A 308 1.97 15.50 -1.81
C ALA A 308 1.00 15.70 -0.63
N SER A 309 -0.09 14.94 -0.57
CA SER A 309 -0.99 14.86 0.58
C SER A 309 -0.27 14.45 1.86
N MET A 310 0.87 13.76 1.80
CA MET A 310 1.68 13.51 3.01
C MET A 310 2.25 14.80 3.63
N ILE A 311 2.38 15.88 2.85
CA ILE A 311 2.82 17.21 3.28
C ILE A 311 1.62 18.11 3.58
N TYR A 312 0.61 18.10 2.70
CA TYR A 312 -0.51 19.05 2.76
C TYR A 312 -1.76 18.51 3.46
N GLY A 313 -1.80 17.24 3.86
CA GLY A 313 -3.00 16.56 4.35
C GLY A 313 -3.97 16.16 3.24
N SER A 314 -5.02 15.44 3.61
CA SER A 314 -6.04 14.89 2.68
C SER A 314 -7.46 15.41 2.96
N MET A 315 -7.56 16.52 3.69
CA MET A 315 -8.81 17.17 4.08
C MET A 315 -8.70 18.69 3.99
N GLU A 316 -9.80 19.40 3.72
CA GLU A 316 -9.80 20.85 3.47
C GLU A 316 -9.26 21.69 4.64
N ASN A 317 -9.43 21.21 5.87
CA ASN A 317 -8.90 21.87 7.07
C ASN A 317 -7.38 21.70 7.24
N GLU A 318 -6.76 20.79 6.49
CA GLU A 318 -5.32 20.49 6.53
C GLU A 318 -4.57 21.15 5.34
N SER A 319 -5.20 21.22 4.17
CA SER A 319 -4.51 21.64 2.94
C SER A 319 -4.66 23.14 2.63
N ARG A 320 -3.54 23.88 2.61
CA ARG A 320 -3.44 25.20 1.94
C ARG A 320 -2.40 25.11 0.81
N ALA A 321 -2.88 25.15 -0.42
CA ALA A 321 -2.17 24.68 -1.61
C ALA A 321 -0.97 25.52 -2.07
N LEU A 322 0.19 24.87 -2.16
CA LEU A 322 1.17 25.01 -3.25
C LEU A 322 1.39 23.60 -3.81
N TRP A 323 0.62 23.20 -4.83
CA TRP A 323 0.71 21.83 -5.37
C TRP A 323 2.01 21.66 -6.17
N THR A 324 2.93 20.84 -5.66
CA THR A 324 4.25 20.60 -6.27
C THR A 324 4.19 19.40 -7.21
N GLN A 325 4.27 19.65 -8.52
CA GLN A 325 4.38 18.59 -9.54
C GLN A 325 5.78 17.94 -9.57
N THR A 326 6.63 18.25 -8.60
CA THR A 326 7.99 17.74 -8.45
C THR A 326 7.98 16.25 -8.08
N GLY A 327 7.10 15.85 -7.15
CA GLY A 327 6.90 14.46 -6.72
C GLY A 327 6.62 13.51 -7.88
N PRO A 328 5.54 13.70 -8.67
CA PRO A 328 5.23 12.85 -9.80
C PRO A 328 6.33 12.88 -10.88
N ALA A 329 6.96 14.03 -11.14
CA ALA A 329 8.06 14.11 -12.10
C ALA A 329 9.27 13.26 -11.68
N ILE A 330 9.74 13.39 -10.44
CA ILE A 330 10.86 12.60 -9.89
C ILE A 330 10.50 11.12 -9.86
N ALA A 331 9.29 10.78 -9.39
CA ALA A 331 8.83 9.40 -9.26
C ALA A 331 8.87 8.65 -10.59
N TYR A 332 8.32 9.22 -11.67
CA TYR A 332 8.26 8.52 -12.97
C TYR A 332 9.55 8.65 -13.80
N LYS A 333 10.33 9.71 -13.61
CA LYS A 333 11.57 9.94 -14.36
C LYS A 333 12.77 9.20 -13.77
N GLU A 334 12.90 9.17 -12.44
CA GLU A 334 14.13 8.72 -11.78
C GLU A 334 13.93 7.44 -10.96
N TRP A 335 12.83 7.33 -10.22
CA TRP A 335 12.62 6.25 -9.26
C TRP A 335 11.95 5.00 -9.87
N LEU A 336 10.76 5.14 -10.46
CA LEU A 336 9.97 4.03 -11.00
C LEU A 336 10.71 3.18 -12.05
N PRO A 337 11.54 3.74 -12.95
CA PRO A 337 12.35 2.94 -13.88
C PRO A 337 13.31 1.97 -13.19
N LEU A 338 13.80 2.30 -12.00
CA LEU A 338 14.63 1.39 -11.20
C LEU A 338 13.82 0.25 -10.60
N ILE A 339 12.53 0.49 -10.35
CA ILE A 339 11.66 -0.48 -9.68
C ILE A 339 11.16 -1.52 -10.66
N ILE A 340 10.47 -1.10 -11.73
CA ILE A 340 9.80 -2.00 -12.69
C ILE A 340 10.60 -2.26 -13.97
N GLY A 341 11.73 -1.56 -14.15
CA GLY A 341 12.63 -1.73 -15.29
C GLY A 341 12.21 -0.98 -16.57
N PRO A 342 13.16 -0.78 -17.50
CA PRO A 342 12.95 0.03 -18.70
C PRO A 342 11.90 -0.55 -19.66
N ASP A 343 11.80 -1.87 -19.77
CA ASP A 343 10.87 -2.53 -20.69
C ASP A 343 9.41 -2.35 -20.26
N ALA A 344 9.13 -2.51 -18.97
CA ALA A 344 7.79 -2.25 -18.42
C ALA A 344 7.43 -0.76 -18.53
N MET A 345 8.37 0.14 -18.23
CA MET A 345 8.17 1.59 -18.41
C MET A 345 7.80 1.95 -19.86
N LYS A 346 8.46 1.33 -20.84
CA LYS A 346 8.19 1.54 -22.27
C LYS A 346 6.83 0.95 -22.68
N TYR A 347 6.57 -0.30 -22.31
CA TYR A 347 5.33 -1.01 -22.64
C TYR A 347 4.08 -0.26 -22.13
N LEU A 348 4.12 0.17 -20.86
CA LEU A 348 3.03 0.89 -20.20
C LEU A 348 3.02 2.40 -20.50
N LYS A 349 3.95 2.89 -21.32
CA LYS A 349 4.09 4.32 -21.68
C LYS A 349 4.23 5.24 -20.46
N LEU A 350 4.90 4.76 -19.42
CA LEU A 350 5.03 5.47 -18.16
C LEU A 350 6.13 6.53 -18.17
N ASN A 351 7.09 6.44 -19.08
CA ASN A 351 8.16 7.43 -19.22
C ASN A 351 7.59 8.86 -19.35
N VAL A 352 8.23 9.81 -18.65
CA VAL A 352 7.98 11.24 -18.81
C VAL A 352 8.34 11.63 -20.24
N GLN A 353 7.47 12.37 -20.92
CA GLN A 353 7.70 12.77 -22.30
C GLN A 353 8.80 13.83 -22.38
N TYR A 354 9.54 13.84 -23.49
CA TYR A 354 10.54 14.90 -23.73
C TYR A 354 9.87 16.24 -24.08
N LYS A 355 8.78 16.20 -24.84
CA LYS A 355 8.05 17.38 -25.33
C LYS A 355 6.57 17.08 -25.51
N GLY A 356 5.76 18.14 -25.60
CA GLY A 356 4.32 18.01 -25.83
C GLY A 356 3.55 17.53 -24.61
N TYR A 357 2.36 17.00 -24.88
CA TYR A 357 1.38 16.60 -23.89
C TYR A 357 1.09 15.10 -23.95
N SER A 358 0.82 14.53 -22.78
CA SER A 358 0.07 13.28 -22.65
C SER A 358 -1.43 13.57 -22.60
N LYS A 359 -2.25 12.52 -22.56
CA LYS A 359 -3.71 12.63 -22.55
C LYS A 359 -4.28 11.92 -21.32
N TYR A 360 -5.19 12.60 -20.65
CA TYR A 360 -6.01 12.06 -19.57
C TYR A 360 -6.98 11.01 -20.10
N ASP A 361 -7.14 9.91 -19.37
CA ASP A 361 -8.13 8.87 -19.62
C ASP A 361 -9.18 8.87 -18.51
N SER A 362 -10.39 9.37 -18.83
CA SER A 362 -11.50 9.43 -17.87
C SER A 362 -12.06 8.08 -17.47
N TYR A 363 -11.64 6.99 -18.12
CA TYR A 363 -12.01 5.62 -17.76
C TYR A 363 -10.95 4.91 -16.91
N ALA A 364 -9.75 5.50 -16.78
CA ALA A 364 -8.72 4.99 -15.88
C ALA A 364 -9.04 5.40 -14.44
N ASN A 365 -9.22 4.41 -13.56
CA ASN A 365 -9.51 4.66 -12.15
C ASN A 365 -8.22 4.76 -11.33
N ALA A 366 -7.90 5.96 -10.86
CA ALA A 366 -6.69 6.25 -10.08
C ALA A 366 -6.72 5.73 -8.64
N GLY A 367 -7.85 5.19 -8.15
CA GLY A 367 -7.92 4.55 -6.84
C GLY A 367 -6.82 3.49 -6.62
N ILE A 368 -6.39 3.33 -5.37
CA ILE A 368 -5.33 2.37 -5.06
C ILE A 368 -5.87 0.95 -5.06
N ILE A 369 -5.12 0.05 -5.67
CA ILE A 369 -5.36 -1.39 -5.73
C ILE A 369 -4.95 -2.03 -4.40
N ASN A 370 -5.78 -2.91 -3.88
CA ASN A 370 -5.56 -3.56 -2.60
C ASN A 370 -4.31 -4.44 -2.62
N GLU A 371 -4.12 -5.24 -3.68
CA GLU A 371 -2.92 -6.05 -3.90
C GLU A 371 -1.64 -5.22 -3.98
N PHE A 372 -1.73 -4.02 -4.56
CA PHE A 372 -0.62 -3.07 -4.61
C PHE A 372 -0.24 -2.62 -3.20
N SER A 373 -1.20 -2.11 -2.41
CA SER A 373 -0.92 -1.55 -1.08
C SER A 373 -0.60 -2.61 -0.01
N SER A 374 -1.26 -3.76 -0.06
CA SER A 374 -1.14 -4.82 0.97
C SER A 374 -0.01 -5.81 0.70
N ALA A 375 0.50 -5.90 -0.54
CA ALA A 375 1.57 -6.83 -0.89
C ALA A 375 2.66 -6.19 -1.77
N ALA A 376 2.36 -5.83 -3.02
CA ALA A 376 3.40 -5.54 -4.01
C ALA A 376 4.27 -4.33 -3.63
N PHE A 377 3.65 -3.21 -3.22
CA PHE A 377 4.36 -1.98 -2.86
C PHE A 377 5.04 -2.05 -1.48
N ARG A 378 4.86 -3.15 -0.74
CA ARG A 378 5.60 -3.44 0.50
C ARG A 378 6.97 -4.07 0.25
N PHE A 379 7.36 -4.27 -1.02
CA PHE A 379 8.70 -4.75 -1.37
C PHE A 379 9.80 -3.90 -0.74
N GLY A 380 9.55 -2.58 -0.57
CA GLY A 380 10.46 -1.64 0.08
C GLY A 380 10.92 -2.05 1.48
N HIS A 381 10.15 -2.89 2.19
CA HIS A 381 10.55 -3.40 3.51
C HIS A 381 11.76 -4.34 3.46
N SER A 382 12.05 -4.96 2.32
CA SER A 382 13.29 -5.74 2.09
C SER A 382 14.52 -4.85 1.85
N LEU A 383 14.31 -3.57 1.47
CA LEU A 383 15.40 -2.65 1.13
C LEU A 383 16.02 -1.95 2.36
N VAL A 384 15.44 -2.14 3.54
CA VAL A 384 15.78 -1.39 4.75
C VAL A 384 17.04 -1.95 5.41
N ASN A 385 18.04 -1.09 5.62
CA ASN A 385 19.22 -1.44 6.41
C ASN A 385 18.95 -1.45 7.92
N SER A 386 19.64 -2.30 8.68
CA SER A 386 19.63 -2.22 10.16
C SER A 386 20.41 -1.02 10.68
N VAL A 387 21.44 -0.59 9.95
CA VAL A 387 22.29 0.55 10.31
C VAL A 387 22.13 1.63 9.25
N PHE A 388 21.75 2.82 9.69
CA PHE A 388 21.67 4.00 8.85
C PHE A 388 22.96 4.77 8.99
N ALA A 389 23.63 5.02 7.87
CA ALA A 389 24.84 5.84 7.84
C ALA A 389 24.48 7.31 8.08
N GLU A 390 25.33 7.99 8.83
CA GLU A 390 25.36 9.44 8.95
C GLU A 390 26.73 9.90 8.50
N ILE A 391 26.80 10.80 7.51
CA ILE A 391 28.07 11.29 7.03
C ILE A 391 28.20 12.74 7.50
N LEU A 392 29.19 13.06 8.33
CA LEU A 392 29.42 14.42 8.84
C LEU A 392 30.17 15.29 7.83
N THR A 393 30.15 16.61 7.99
CA THR A 393 30.70 17.57 7.00
C THR A 393 32.20 17.38 6.75
N ASN A 394 32.92 16.85 7.74
CA ASN A 394 34.33 16.47 7.63
C ASN A 394 34.56 15.10 6.94
N GLY A 395 33.51 14.47 6.39
CA GLY A 395 33.55 13.16 5.74
C GLY A 395 33.54 11.97 6.70
N LYS A 396 33.57 12.18 8.02
CA LYS A 396 33.49 11.09 9.00
C LYS A 396 32.13 10.41 8.89
N THR A 397 32.13 9.10 8.67
CA THR A 397 30.92 8.28 8.69
C THR A 397 30.67 7.76 10.10
N THR A 398 29.51 8.09 10.65
CA THR A 398 28.91 7.50 11.85
C THR A 398 27.64 6.75 11.44
N GLY A 399 26.84 6.32 12.39
CA GLY A 399 25.54 5.75 12.09
C GLY A 399 24.83 5.22 13.33
N TYR A 400 23.56 4.90 13.14
CA TYR A 400 22.70 4.40 14.21
C TYR A 400 21.95 3.14 13.79
N ARG A 401 21.56 2.35 14.79
CA ARG A 401 20.71 1.19 14.57
C ARG A 401 19.25 1.60 14.50
N LEU A 402 18.55 1.14 13.48
CA LEU A 402 17.14 1.49 13.24
C LEU A 402 16.25 1.16 14.44
N ARG A 403 16.52 0.03 15.13
CA ARG A 403 15.79 -0.39 16.35
C ARG A 403 15.82 0.61 17.51
N GLU A 404 16.63 1.66 17.45
CA GLU A 404 16.74 2.72 18.47
C GLU A 404 16.09 4.04 18.05
N PHE A 405 15.70 4.16 16.77
CA PHE A 405 15.29 5.43 16.16
C PHE A 405 13.82 5.47 15.70
N PHE A 406 13.06 4.38 15.85
CA PHE A 406 11.61 4.43 15.64
C PHE A 406 10.94 5.45 16.58
N PHE A 407 10.25 6.43 16.00
CA PHE A 407 9.60 7.55 16.71
C PHE A 407 10.56 8.39 17.57
N ASN A 408 11.80 8.55 17.10
CA ASN A 408 12.82 9.34 17.78
C ASN A 408 13.31 10.46 16.86
N PRO A 409 12.61 11.61 16.78
CA PRO A 409 12.97 12.71 15.90
C PRO A 409 14.02 13.65 16.50
N PHE A 410 14.49 13.43 17.74
CA PHE A 410 15.24 14.45 18.50
C PHE A 410 16.53 14.89 17.81
N GLY A 411 17.27 13.97 17.18
CA GLY A 411 18.47 14.33 16.43
C GLY A 411 18.20 15.27 15.24
N LEU A 412 17.00 15.20 14.62
CA LEU A 412 16.65 16.11 13.52
C LEU A 412 16.56 17.56 13.98
N TYR A 413 16.15 17.82 15.22
CA TYR A 413 16.15 19.16 15.80
C TYR A 413 17.55 19.68 16.11
N GLU A 414 18.55 18.80 16.16
CA GLU A 414 19.95 19.10 16.42
C GLU A 414 20.80 19.19 15.12
N GLY A 415 20.16 19.23 13.94
CA GLY A 415 20.85 19.38 12.65
C GLY A 415 21.31 18.05 12.01
N GLN A 416 20.80 16.91 12.48
CA GLN A 416 21.18 15.59 11.96
C GLN A 416 20.75 15.34 10.49
N LEU A 417 19.79 16.12 9.98
CA LEU A 417 19.15 15.86 8.68
C LEU A 417 20.15 15.75 7.53
N ASP A 418 21.09 16.69 7.39
CA ASP A 418 22.04 16.68 6.29
C ASP A 418 23.04 15.52 6.36
N ALA A 419 23.37 15.07 7.58
CA ALA A 419 24.22 13.91 7.77
C ALA A 419 23.51 12.62 7.36
N VAL A 420 22.22 12.51 7.70
CA VAL A 420 21.34 11.40 7.29
C VAL A 420 21.10 11.42 5.78
N LEU A 421 20.82 12.58 5.18
CA LEU A 421 20.62 12.71 3.74
C LEU A 421 21.86 12.27 2.96
N ARG A 422 23.07 12.69 3.38
CA ARG A 422 24.33 12.20 2.79
C ARG A 422 24.48 10.69 2.94
N GLY A 423 24.11 10.14 4.09
CA GLY A 423 24.03 8.70 4.30
C GLY A 423 23.07 8.01 3.32
N LEU A 424 21.86 8.51 3.16
CA LEU A 424 20.83 7.92 2.29
C LEU A 424 21.23 7.91 0.81
N ILE A 425 21.90 8.95 0.32
CA ILE A 425 22.34 9.05 -1.09
C ILE A 425 23.68 8.34 -1.35
N SER A 426 24.41 7.91 -0.30
CA SER A 426 25.72 7.28 -0.45
C SER A 426 25.72 5.79 -0.07
N GLN A 427 24.99 5.42 0.98
CA GLN A 427 24.87 4.05 1.45
C GLN A 427 24.00 3.24 0.48
N ALA A 428 24.42 2.03 0.13
CA ALA A 428 23.57 1.09 -0.59
C ALA A 428 22.35 0.69 0.25
N ALA A 429 21.19 0.50 -0.39
CA ALA A 429 20.07 -0.17 0.26
C ALA A 429 20.37 -1.68 0.46
N GLN A 430 19.56 -2.38 1.24
CA GLN A 430 19.47 -3.84 1.07
C GLN A 430 18.86 -4.16 -0.30
N ASN A 431 19.17 -5.33 -0.84
CA ASN A 431 18.60 -5.80 -2.09
C ASN A 431 17.13 -6.20 -1.92
N ARG A 432 16.37 -6.15 -3.03
CA ARG A 432 15.02 -6.71 -3.05
C ARG A 432 15.12 -8.21 -3.17
N ASP A 433 14.97 -8.88 -2.04
CA ASP A 433 14.97 -10.33 -1.92
C ASP A 433 14.03 -10.77 -0.76
N PRO A 434 13.91 -12.06 -0.45
CA PRO A 434 13.10 -12.51 0.67
C PRO A 434 13.57 -12.04 2.04
N PHE A 435 14.73 -11.42 2.19
CA PHE A 435 15.32 -11.14 3.50
C PHE A 435 14.82 -9.82 4.07
N ILE A 436 14.66 -9.81 5.39
CA ILE A 436 14.18 -8.64 6.14
C ILE A 436 15.01 -8.57 7.41
N THR A 437 15.54 -7.39 7.69
CA THR A 437 16.43 -7.23 8.84
C THR A 437 15.71 -7.48 10.18
N THR A 438 16.45 -8.02 11.15
CA THR A 438 16.02 -8.25 12.54
C THR A 438 15.44 -6.99 13.18
N ASP A 439 15.97 -5.80 12.83
CA ASP A 439 15.45 -4.51 13.33
C ASP A 439 13.98 -4.30 12.95
N MET A 440 13.54 -4.84 11.81
CA MET A 440 12.17 -4.76 11.29
C MET A 440 11.31 -5.96 11.67
N LYS A 441 11.88 -7.15 11.91
CA LYS A 441 11.09 -8.37 12.18
C LYS A 441 11.11 -8.90 13.62
N ASN A 442 11.87 -8.27 14.52
CA ASN A 442 11.91 -8.64 15.94
C ASN A 442 11.89 -7.40 16.86
N HIS A 443 12.27 -6.23 16.35
CA HIS A 443 12.46 -4.99 17.13
C HIS A 443 11.60 -3.83 16.60
N LEU A 444 10.64 -4.09 15.70
CA LEU A 444 9.82 -3.05 15.09
C LEU A 444 9.10 -2.25 16.19
N TYR A 445 9.29 -0.92 16.15
CA TYR A 445 8.64 0.04 17.04
C TYR A 445 8.91 -0.17 18.53
N ARG A 446 9.88 -1.00 18.91
CA ARG A 446 10.22 -1.19 20.32
C ARG A 446 10.54 0.17 20.97
N PRO A 447 10.00 0.47 22.16
CA PRO A 447 10.56 1.52 23.01
C PRO A 447 12.04 1.24 23.29
N LYS A 448 12.83 2.30 23.54
CA LYS A 448 14.29 2.19 23.73
C LYS A 448 14.66 1.18 24.82
N ASP A 449 13.88 1.17 25.90
CA ASP A 449 14.12 0.34 27.09
C ASP A 449 13.52 -1.08 26.98
N ASN A 450 12.83 -1.38 25.88
CA ASN A 450 12.25 -2.71 25.66
C ASN A 450 13.20 -3.62 24.89
N GLN A 451 13.24 -4.90 25.27
CA GLN A 451 14.13 -5.90 24.66
C GLN A 451 13.61 -6.44 23.31
N TYR A 452 12.31 -6.36 23.07
CA TYR A 452 11.64 -6.84 21.85
C TYR A 452 10.65 -5.80 21.32
N GLY A 453 10.28 -5.95 20.05
CA GLY A 453 9.21 -5.20 19.38
C GLY A 453 8.30 -6.14 18.61
N LEU A 454 7.74 -5.64 17.50
CA LEU A 454 6.89 -6.40 16.60
C LEU A 454 7.68 -6.99 15.43
N ASP A 455 6.98 -7.78 14.61
CA ASP A 455 7.50 -8.41 13.39
C ASP A 455 6.80 -7.87 12.14
N LEU A 456 7.46 -7.00 11.37
CA LEU A 456 6.87 -6.41 10.18
C LEU A 456 6.55 -7.42 9.08
N ALA A 457 7.37 -8.46 8.93
CA ALA A 457 7.15 -9.48 7.90
C ALA A 457 5.90 -10.32 8.24
N ALA A 458 5.77 -10.72 9.50
CA ALA A 458 4.58 -11.40 10.00
C ALA A 458 3.33 -10.51 9.87
N PHE A 459 3.44 -9.21 10.15
CA PHE A 459 2.34 -8.25 9.99
C PHE A 459 1.93 -8.08 8.53
N ASN A 460 2.87 -8.06 7.59
CA ASN A 460 2.56 -7.99 6.16
C ASN A 460 1.78 -9.23 5.69
N ILE A 461 2.22 -10.42 6.08
CA ILE A 461 1.54 -11.68 5.78
C ILE A 461 0.13 -11.69 6.39
N GLN A 462 0.02 -11.34 7.68
CA GLN A 462 -1.26 -11.29 8.38
C GLN A 462 -2.22 -10.25 7.76
N ARG A 463 -1.70 -9.09 7.34
CA ARG A 463 -2.47 -8.03 6.67
C ARG A 463 -2.97 -8.48 5.30
N GLY A 464 -2.17 -9.20 4.50
CA GLY A 464 -2.64 -9.79 3.25
C GLY A 464 -3.84 -10.73 3.46
N ARG A 465 -3.79 -11.56 4.51
CA ARG A 465 -4.90 -12.47 4.88
C ARG A 465 -6.13 -11.74 5.40
N ASP A 466 -5.95 -10.67 6.18
CA ASP A 466 -7.02 -9.77 6.64
C ASP A 466 -7.74 -9.08 5.47
N HIS A 467 -6.97 -8.72 4.44
CA HIS A 467 -7.47 -8.07 3.22
C HIS A 467 -8.07 -9.06 2.22
N GLY A 468 -8.04 -10.37 2.48
CA GLY A 468 -8.54 -11.38 1.55
C GLY A 468 -7.73 -11.43 0.26
N ILE A 469 -6.42 -11.18 0.31
CA ILE A 469 -5.52 -11.31 -0.83
C ILE A 469 -5.40 -12.79 -1.21
N ARG A 470 -5.49 -13.06 -2.51
CA ARG A 470 -5.45 -14.41 -3.07
C ARG A 470 -4.05 -15.04 -2.98
N GLY A 471 -3.99 -16.33 -3.25
CA GLY A 471 -2.71 -17.04 -3.34
C GLY A 471 -1.88 -16.55 -4.52
N TYR A 472 -0.56 -16.62 -4.39
CA TYR A 472 0.40 -16.18 -5.40
C TYR A 472 0.13 -16.75 -6.82
N PRO A 473 -0.21 -18.04 -7.01
CA PRO A 473 -0.52 -18.58 -8.35
C PRO A 473 -1.64 -17.86 -9.10
N ASP A 474 -2.63 -17.30 -8.39
CA ASP A 474 -3.73 -16.57 -9.02
C ASP A 474 -3.21 -15.30 -9.74
N TYR A 475 -2.15 -14.70 -9.23
CA TYR A 475 -1.53 -13.50 -9.82
C TYR A 475 -0.63 -13.84 -11.00
N LEU A 476 0.03 -15.00 -10.99
CA LEU A 476 0.71 -15.52 -12.18
C LEU A 476 -0.31 -15.77 -13.30
N LYS A 477 -1.46 -16.35 -12.97
CA LYS A 477 -2.56 -16.53 -13.92
C LYS A 477 -3.10 -15.19 -14.42
N PHE A 478 -3.33 -14.23 -13.54
CA PHE A 478 -3.83 -12.90 -13.89
C PHE A 478 -2.87 -12.13 -14.81
N CYS A 479 -1.58 -12.08 -14.47
CA CYS A 479 -0.60 -11.27 -15.18
C CYS A 479 -0.13 -11.91 -16.50
N PHE A 480 0.04 -13.24 -16.51
CA PHE A 480 0.77 -13.94 -17.58
C PHE A 480 -0.05 -15.01 -18.32
N ASP A 481 -1.25 -15.32 -17.82
CA ASP A 481 -2.11 -16.44 -18.23
C ASP A 481 -1.54 -17.83 -17.83
N GLU A 482 -0.54 -17.86 -16.96
CA GLU A 482 0.19 -19.04 -16.49
C GLU A 482 -0.59 -19.82 -15.43
N LYS A 483 -0.76 -21.13 -15.64
CA LYS A 483 -1.37 -22.01 -14.64
C LYS A 483 -0.28 -22.83 -13.94
N ILE A 484 -0.23 -22.69 -12.62
CA ILE A 484 0.67 -23.47 -11.76
C ILE A 484 -0.12 -24.62 -11.16
N GLU A 485 0.32 -25.85 -11.42
CA GLU A 485 -0.30 -27.11 -11.00
C GLU A 485 0.59 -27.89 -10.02
N TYR A 486 1.93 -27.70 -10.10
CA TYR A 486 2.89 -28.34 -9.22
C TYR A 486 4.05 -27.41 -8.85
N TRP A 487 4.77 -27.77 -7.77
CA TRP A 487 5.73 -26.88 -7.12
C TRP A 487 6.88 -26.46 -8.03
N GLU A 488 7.49 -27.38 -8.75
CA GLU A 488 8.68 -27.17 -9.58
C GLU A 488 8.45 -26.13 -10.69
N GLN A 489 7.20 -25.86 -11.10
CA GLN A 489 6.91 -24.76 -12.03
C GLN A 489 7.27 -23.39 -11.44
N LEU A 490 7.35 -23.24 -10.11
CA LEU A 490 7.81 -21.97 -9.51
C LEU A 490 9.31 -21.75 -9.65
N ASP A 491 10.10 -22.77 -10.02
CA ASP A 491 11.55 -22.62 -10.21
C ASP A 491 11.89 -21.69 -11.38
N GLN A 492 10.94 -21.42 -12.28
CA GLN A 492 11.06 -20.41 -13.33
C GLN A 492 11.00 -18.97 -12.80
N TYR A 493 10.38 -18.76 -11.63
CA TYR A 493 10.16 -17.44 -11.04
C TYR A 493 11.06 -17.17 -9.84
N MET A 494 11.45 -18.19 -9.08
CA MET A 494 12.22 -18.03 -7.84
C MET A 494 13.25 -19.16 -7.66
N PRO A 495 14.28 -18.96 -6.82
CA PRO A 495 15.23 -20.03 -6.53
C PRO A 495 14.57 -21.26 -5.93
N ALA A 496 14.98 -22.45 -6.38
CA ALA A 496 14.50 -23.73 -5.86
C ALA A 496 14.70 -23.88 -4.34
N SER A 497 15.72 -23.23 -3.78
CA SER A 497 15.93 -23.18 -2.33
C SER A 497 14.83 -22.42 -1.58
N GLN A 498 14.24 -21.39 -2.18
CA GLN A 498 13.11 -20.64 -1.61
C GLN A 498 11.79 -21.37 -1.85
N ARG A 499 11.56 -21.85 -3.08
CA ARG A 499 10.39 -22.68 -3.40
C ARG A 499 10.26 -23.87 -2.45
N LYS A 500 11.35 -24.61 -2.19
CA LYS A 500 11.33 -25.77 -1.27
C LYS A 500 10.90 -25.39 0.15
N LYS A 501 11.20 -24.18 0.62
CA LYS A 501 10.69 -23.70 1.92
C LYS A 501 9.19 -23.43 1.86
N PHE A 502 8.68 -22.84 0.78
CA PHE A 502 7.24 -22.69 0.60
C PHE A 502 6.55 -24.06 0.56
N GLN A 503 7.08 -25.01 -0.21
CA GLN A 503 6.57 -26.38 -0.28
C GLN A 503 6.57 -27.09 1.08
N TYR A 504 7.57 -26.84 1.92
CA TYR A 504 7.63 -27.39 3.27
C TYR A 504 6.59 -26.77 4.21
N LEU A 505 6.36 -25.46 4.10
CA LEU A 505 5.52 -24.70 5.03
C LEU A 505 4.03 -24.75 4.67
N TYR A 506 3.70 -24.70 3.37
CA TYR A 506 2.33 -24.67 2.88
C TYR A 506 1.87 -26.05 2.41
N LYS A 507 0.63 -26.41 2.76
CA LYS A 507 0.02 -27.67 2.31
C LYS A 507 -0.26 -27.68 0.81
N SER A 508 -0.55 -26.52 0.23
CA SER A 508 -0.87 -26.35 -1.18
C SER A 508 -0.13 -25.16 -1.77
N ILE A 509 0.23 -25.27 -3.04
CA ILE A 509 0.84 -24.18 -3.82
C ILE A 509 -0.08 -22.96 -3.96
N TYR A 510 -1.39 -23.20 -4.02
CA TYR A 510 -2.41 -22.15 -4.12
C TYR A 510 -2.57 -21.35 -2.82
N ASP A 511 -1.93 -21.77 -1.73
CA ASP A 511 -2.02 -21.09 -0.44
C ASP A 511 -0.92 -20.06 -0.19
N VAL A 512 0.14 -20.03 -1.02
CA VAL A 512 1.31 -19.18 -0.80
C VAL A 512 0.93 -17.71 -0.81
N ASP A 513 1.26 -16.98 0.26
CA ASP A 513 0.95 -15.55 0.39
C ASP A 513 1.73 -14.69 -0.63
N LEU A 514 1.02 -13.81 -1.37
CA LEU A 514 1.57 -12.97 -2.44
C LEU A 514 2.80 -12.15 -2.02
N PHE A 515 2.78 -11.54 -0.83
CA PHE A 515 3.89 -10.72 -0.33
C PHE A 515 5.20 -11.51 -0.28
N SER A 516 5.17 -12.70 0.33
CA SER A 516 6.37 -13.51 0.51
C SER A 516 6.87 -14.10 -0.81
N ALA A 517 5.97 -14.55 -1.68
CA ALA A 517 6.35 -15.11 -2.98
C ALA A 517 6.90 -14.03 -3.94
N GLY A 518 6.27 -12.86 -4.02
CA GLY A 518 6.74 -11.77 -4.88
C GLY A 518 8.11 -11.22 -4.49
N LEU A 519 8.46 -11.24 -3.19
CA LEU A 519 9.84 -10.96 -2.75
C LEU A 519 10.84 -12.06 -3.14
N ALA A 520 10.39 -13.31 -3.30
CA ALA A 520 11.24 -14.44 -3.69
C ALA A 520 11.49 -14.53 -5.19
N GLU A 521 10.76 -13.79 -6.01
CA GLU A 521 10.97 -13.79 -7.45
C GLU A 521 12.32 -13.22 -7.86
N TYR A 522 12.93 -13.79 -8.89
CA TYR A 522 14.05 -13.18 -9.60
C TYR A 522 13.66 -11.79 -10.13
N PRO A 523 14.51 -10.76 -9.98
CA PRO A 523 14.26 -9.46 -10.59
C PRO A 523 14.25 -9.56 -12.12
N LEU A 524 13.40 -8.76 -12.76
CA LEU A 524 13.50 -8.56 -14.20
C LEU A 524 14.78 -7.79 -14.56
N PRO A 525 15.33 -7.95 -15.79
CA PRO A 525 16.48 -7.18 -16.23
C PRO A 525 16.28 -5.66 -16.05
N GLY A 526 17.19 -5.02 -15.32
CA GLY A 526 17.13 -3.58 -15.03
C GLY A 526 16.02 -3.15 -14.06
N ALA A 527 15.30 -4.09 -13.44
CA ALA A 527 14.26 -3.83 -12.44
C ALA A 527 14.71 -4.29 -11.04
N ALA A 528 14.20 -3.65 -10.00
CA ALA A 528 14.38 -4.11 -8.62
C ALA A 528 13.46 -5.30 -8.31
N VAL A 529 12.24 -5.32 -8.88
CA VAL A 529 11.21 -6.33 -8.57
C VAL A 529 11.07 -7.40 -9.65
N GLY A 530 10.46 -8.53 -9.28
CA GLY A 530 10.18 -9.63 -10.19
C GLY A 530 8.94 -9.39 -11.05
N PRO A 531 8.64 -10.31 -11.98
CA PRO A 531 7.56 -10.14 -12.95
C PRO A 531 6.20 -9.83 -12.32
N THR A 532 5.79 -10.52 -11.24
CA THR A 532 4.46 -10.34 -10.66
C THR A 532 4.32 -8.97 -10.00
N PHE A 533 5.33 -8.52 -9.26
CA PHE A 533 5.31 -7.18 -8.68
C PHE A 533 5.47 -6.10 -9.75
N THR A 534 6.23 -6.31 -10.81
CA THR A 534 6.26 -5.42 -11.98
C THR A 534 4.88 -5.26 -12.61
N CYS A 535 4.12 -6.35 -12.75
CA CYS A 535 2.76 -6.31 -13.26
C CYS A 535 1.82 -5.47 -12.38
N ILE A 536 1.78 -5.76 -11.06
CA ILE A 536 0.87 -5.08 -10.13
C ILE A 536 1.25 -3.60 -9.96
N ILE A 537 2.54 -3.30 -9.76
CA ILE A 537 3.05 -1.92 -9.62
C ILE A 537 2.84 -1.16 -10.93
N GLY A 538 3.13 -1.78 -12.08
CA GLY A 538 2.94 -1.17 -13.39
C GLY A 538 1.49 -0.77 -13.66
N ILE A 539 0.52 -1.64 -13.35
CA ILE A 539 -0.92 -1.33 -13.47
C ILE A 539 -1.29 -0.15 -12.57
N GLN A 540 -0.83 -0.12 -11.31
CA GLN A 540 -1.14 0.98 -10.40
C GLN A 540 -0.57 2.31 -10.91
N PHE A 541 0.71 2.35 -11.30
CA PHE A 541 1.31 3.59 -11.79
C PHE A 541 0.74 4.01 -13.16
N TYR A 542 0.28 3.08 -13.99
CA TYR A 542 -0.50 3.43 -15.17
C TYR A 542 -1.78 4.18 -14.78
N ASN A 543 -2.55 3.65 -13.84
CA ASN A 543 -3.78 4.27 -13.34
C ASN A 543 -3.52 5.63 -12.68
N LEU A 544 -2.43 5.77 -11.92
CA LEU A 544 -2.05 7.04 -11.28
C LEU A 544 -1.61 8.10 -12.29
N LYS A 545 -1.02 7.71 -13.41
CA LYS A 545 -0.64 8.64 -14.48
C LYS A 545 -1.85 9.06 -15.31
N TYR A 546 -2.59 8.09 -15.85
CA TYR A 546 -3.63 8.34 -16.85
C TYR A 546 -5.01 8.62 -16.25
N GLY A 547 -5.28 8.13 -15.04
CA GLY A 547 -6.52 8.38 -14.28
C GLY A 547 -6.49 9.65 -13.45
N ASP A 548 -5.39 10.41 -13.48
CA ASP A 548 -5.24 11.69 -12.79
C ASP A 548 -5.35 12.86 -13.77
N ARG A 549 -6.49 13.54 -13.79
CA ARG A 549 -6.75 14.72 -14.65
C ARG A 549 -5.72 15.85 -14.44
N PHE A 550 -5.09 15.90 -13.28
CA PHE A 550 -4.11 16.93 -12.91
C PHE A 550 -2.66 16.42 -13.01
N TRP A 551 -2.43 15.25 -13.61
CA TRP A 551 -1.09 14.79 -13.98
C TRP A 551 -0.39 15.86 -14.81
N PHE A 552 0.84 16.21 -14.41
CA PHE A 552 1.48 17.43 -14.90
C PHE A 552 1.60 17.49 -16.43
N GLU A 553 1.80 16.37 -17.12
CA GLU A 553 1.96 16.36 -18.58
C GLU A 553 0.65 16.32 -19.38
N HIS A 554 -0.52 16.23 -18.74
CA HIS A 554 -1.77 16.19 -19.49
C HIS A 554 -2.10 17.55 -20.10
N GLY A 555 -2.43 17.56 -21.39
CA GLY A 555 -2.89 18.75 -22.09
C GLY A 555 -4.41 18.92 -22.04
N TYR A 556 -4.88 20.13 -22.32
CA TYR A 556 -6.29 20.47 -22.52
C TYR A 556 -7.21 20.22 -21.31
N GLN A 557 -6.65 20.26 -20.10
CA GLN A 557 -7.40 20.27 -18.84
C GLN A 557 -7.37 21.68 -18.23
N ALA A 558 -8.34 22.01 -17.39
CA ALA A 558 -8.42 23.33 -16.74
C ALA A 558 -7.16 23.70 -15.92
N GLY A 559 -6.40 22.70 -15.45
CA GLY A 559 -5.14 22.84 -14.72
C GLY A 559 -3.87 22.56 -15.53
N SER A 560 -3.96 22.35 -16.85
CA SER A 560 -2.80 21.98 -17.68
C SER A 560 -1.73 23.06 -17.69
N PHE A 561 -0.47 22.62 -17.57
CA PHE A 561 0.69 23.50 -17.71
C PHE A 561 0.94 23.91 -19.17
N THR A 562 1.52 25.08 -19.37
CA THR A 562 1.99 25.50 -20.71
C THR A 562 3.23 24.68 -21.11
N PRO A 563 3.59 24.61 -22.41
CA PRO A 563 4.80 23.91 -22.83
C PRO A 563 6.08 24.44 -22.18
N ALA A 564 6.15 25.75 -21.91
CA ALA A 564 7.27 26.38 -21.22
C ALA A 564 7.33 25.96 -19.74
N GLN A 565 6.19 25.86 -19.06
CA GLN A 565 6.13 25.34 -17.69
C GLN A 565 6.51 23.86 -17.63
N LEU A 566 6.04 23.04 -18.57
CA LEU A 566 6.42 21.63 -18.66
C LEU A 566 7.91 21.42 -18.88
N TYR A 567 8.54 22.27 -19.70
CA TYR A 567 9.98 22.24 -19.91
C TYR A 567 10.74 22.38 -18.58
N GLU A 568 10.32 23.31 -17.72
CA GLU A 568 10.94 23.52 -16.42
C GLU A 568 10.65 22.39 -15.43
N ILE A 569 9.41 21.86 -15.37
CA ILE A 569 9.07 20.71 -14.50
C ILE A 569 9.89 19.48 -14.85
N ARG A 570 10.12 19.21 -16.15
CA ARG A 570 10.86 18.02 -16.62
C ARG A 570 12.34 18.05 -16.25
N LYS A 571 12.93 19.20 -15.93
CA LYS A 571 14.33 19.31 -15.48
C LYS A 571 14.53 18.87 -14.04
N ILE A 572 13.47 18.93 -13.23
CA ILE A 572 13.54 18.66 -11.80
C ILE A 572 14.13 17.26 -11.55
N THR A 573 15.01 17.20 -10.55
CA THR A 573 15.63 15.99 -10.03
C THR A 573 15.63 16.03 -8.51
N LEU A 574 15.61 14.87 -7.87
CA LEU A 574 15.75 14.82 -6.40
C LEU A 574 17.12 15.35 -5.95
N ALA A 575 18.17 15.14 -6.75
CA ALA A 575 19.50 15.68 -6.50
C ALA A 575 19.49 17.21 -6.35
N LYS A 576 18.85 17.92 -7.28
CA LYS A 576 18.74 19.38 -7.23
C LYS A 576 17.88 19.84 -6.05
N MET A 577 16.81 19.10 -5.73
CA MET A 577 15.95 19.42 -4.60
C MET A 577 16.70 19.31 -3.27
N ILE A 578 17.55 18.29 -3.09
CA ILE A 578 18.43 18.17 -1.92
C ILE A 578 19.40 19.35 -1.88
N CYS A 579 20.13 19.63 -2.96
CA CYS A 579 21.06 20.76 -3.03
C CYS A 579 20.42 22.13 -2.71
N ALA A 580 19.15 22.33 -3.04
CA ALA A 580 18.47 23.60 -2.83
C ALA A 580 17.89 23.78 -1.42
N ASN A 581 17.78 22.69 -0.64
CA ASN A 581 17.09 22.69 0.66
C ASN A 581 17.94 22.09 1.80
N SER A 582 19.21 21.79 1.55
CA SER A 582 20.18 21.38 2.57
C SER A 582 21.14 22.51 2.90
N ASP A 583 21.64 22.53 4.14
CA ASP A 583 22.53 23.57 4.64
C ASP A 583 24.00 23.32 4.21
N ASP A 584 24.44 22.06 4.26
CA ASP A 584 25.84 21.66 4.14
C ASP A 584 26.11 20.64 3.00
N ILE A 585 25.13 20.35 2.14
CA ILE A 585 25.31 19.43 1.01
C ILE A 585 25.71 20.20 -0.25
N GLN A 586 27.01 20.15 -0.59
CA GLN A 586 27.58 20.82 -1.78
C GLN A 586 27.82 19.89 -2.97
N TYR A 587 27.87 18.58 -2.72
CA TYR A 587 28.16 17.56 -3.73
C TYR A 587 27.15 16.43 -3.65
N VAL A 588 26.60 16.03 -4.79
CA VAL A 588 25.60 14.97 -4.90
C VAL A 588 25.78 14.19 -6.19
N GLN A 589 25.35 12.93 -6.22
CA GLN A 589 25.22 12.18 -7.47
C GLN A 589 24.18 12.83 -8.38
N LYS A 590 24.37 12.77 -9.70
CA LYS A 590 23.39 13.29 -10.66
C LYS A 590 21.99 12.68 -10.48
N ASN A 591 21.94 11.38 -10.22
CA ASN A 591 20.75 10.65 -9.80
C ASN A 591 21.04 10.00 -8.45
N VAL A 592 20.45 10.55 -7.39
CA VAL A 592 20.67 10.14 -6.00
C VAL A 592 20.11 8.76 -5.65
N PHE A 593 19.34 8.14 -6.54
CA PHE A 593 18.88 6.76 -6.38
C PHE A 593 19.92 5.73 -6.80
N ARG A 594 20.92 6.12 -7.59
CA ARG A 594 21.97 5.23 -8.08
C ARG A 594 23.28 5.51 -7.35
N GLY A 595 24.07 4.46 -7.13
CA GLY A 595 25.42 4.61 -6.62
C GLY A 595 26.32 5.44 -7.55
N GLU A 596 27.46 5.87 -7.04
CA GLU A 596 28.47 6.57 -7.82
C GLU A 596 29.03 5.66 -8.93
N SER A 597 29.15 6.21 -10.15
CA SER A 597 29.79 5.55 -11.28
C SER A 597 30.24 6.59 -12.31
N GLU A 598 30.98 6.18 -13.34
CA GLU A 598 31.31 7.06 -14.47
C GLU A 598 30.06 7.68 -15.12
N SER A 599 28.96 6.93 -15.19
CA SER A 599 27.68 7.37 -15.75
C SER A 599 26.82 8.19 -14.76
N ASN A 600 27.14 8.13 -13.46
CA ASN A 600 26.43 8.83 -12.39
C ASN A 600 27.44 9.42 -11.38
N PRO A 601 28.29 10.38 -11.82
CA PRO A 601 29.33 10.93 -10.98
C PRO A 601 28.73 11.80 -9.88
N VAL A 602 29.49 11.95 -8.79
CA VAL A 602 29.26 13.00 -7.79
C VAL A 602 29.68 14.34 -8.41
N VAL A 603 28.78 15.32 -8.38
CA VAL A 603 28.98 16.64 -8.98
C VAL A 603 28.67 17.74 -7.96
N HIS A 604 29.30 18.89 -8.16
CA HIS A 604 29.00 20.07 -7.35
C HIS A 604 27.57 20.58 -7.64
N CYS A 605 26.81 20.93 -6.61
CA CYS A 605 25.39 21.33 -6.71
C CYS A 605 25.12 22.46 -7.72
N LYS A 606 26.05 23.41 -7.86
CA LYS A 606 25.99 24.51 -8.86
C LYS A 606 26.03 24.04 -10.33
N THR A 607 26.44 22.81 -10.60
CA THR A 607 26.46 22.25 -11.96
C THR A 607 25.14 21.60 -12.36
N LEU A 608 24.25 21.36 -11.39
CA LEU A 608 22.91 20.85 -11.64
C LEU A 608 22.00 21.97 -12.12
N GLU A 609 21.26 21.70 -13.19
CA GLU A 609 20.35 22.66 -13.82
C GLU A 609 19.30 23.21 -12.83
N ASP A 610 19.08 24.52 -12.86
CA ASP A 610 18.06 25.19 -12.08
C ASP A 610 16.68 25.12 -12.75
N THR A 611 15.63 25.08 -11.93
CA THR A 611 14.25 25.27 -12.40
C THR A 611 13.93 26.75 -12.45
N HIS A 612 13.60 27.27 -13.62
CA HIS A 612 13.26 28.69 -13.77
C HIS A 612 11.76 28.91 -13.62
N LEU A 613 11.35 29.74 -12.66
CA LEU A 613 9.94 30.09 -12.44
C LEU A 613 9.43 31.20 -13.37
N GLY A 614 10.25 31.65 -14.34
CA GLY A 614 9.87 32.66 -15.33
C GLY A 614 8.53 32.35 -16.05
N PRO A 615 8.29 31.12 -16.52
CA PRO A 615 7.03 30.73 -17.14
C PRO A 615 5.78 30.77 -16.25
N TRP A 616 5.93 31.01 -14.94
CA TRP A 616 4.81 31.21 -13.99
C TRP A 616 4.51 32.68 -13.73
N LYS A 617 5.34 33.62 -14.22
CA LYS A 617 4.99 35.04 -14.20
C LYS A 617 3.76 35.24 -15.08
N GLY A 618 2.63 35.61 -14.46
CA GLY A 618 1.45 36.02 -15.22
C GLY A 618 1.77 37.23 -16.09
N ALA A 619 0.93 37.51 -17.09
CA ALA A 619 0.90 38.86 -17.65
C ALA A 619 0.74 39.85 -16.49
N PRO A 620 1.48 40.98 -16.46
CA PRO A 620 1.21 42.01 -15.47
C PRO A 620 -0.27 42.36 -15.54
N ALA A 621 -0.93 42.49 -14.39
CA ALA A 621 -2.32 42.94 -14.31
C ALA A 621 -2.42 44.35 -14.91
N GLY A 622 -2.65 44.41 -16.22
CA GLY A 622 -2.67 45.61 -17.02
C GLY A 622 -3.90 45.59 -17.90
N LYS A 623 -4.96 46.22 -17.39
CA LYS A 623 -6.11 46.76 -18.15
C LYS A 623 -6.60 45.91 -19.33
N ASP A 624 -7.28 44.81 -19.04
CA ASP A 624 -8.47 44.51 -19.84
C ASP A 624 -9.60 45.37 -19.27
N SER A 625 -9.66 46.60 -19.79
CA SER A 625 -10.87 47.40 -19.72
C SER A 625 -12.00 46.59 -20.34
N LEU A 626 -13.09 46.47 -19.59
CA LEU A 626 -14.42 46.21 -20.11
C LEU A 626 -14.63 47.00 -21.42
N GLU A 627 -14.83 46.28 -22.52
CA GLU A 627 -15.74 46.63 -23.62
C GLU A 627 -16.14 45.36 -24.37
#